data_AF-A0A6L8F2Z1-F1
#
_entry.id   AF-A0A6L8F2Z1-F1
#
_cell.length_a   1.000
_cell.length_b   1.000
_cell.length_c   1.000
_cell.angle_alpha   90.00
_cell.angle_beta   90.00
_cell.angle_gamma   90.00
#
_symmetry.space_group_name_H-M   'P 1'
#
loop_
_entity.id
_entity.type
_entity.pdbx_description
1 polymer ?
#
loop_
_entity_poly.entity_id
_entity_poly.type
_entity_poly.pdbx_seq_one_letter_code
_entity_poly.pdbx_strand_id
1 'polypeptide(L)'
;MGNGRTLLILILCSFLQACGGLKLIDVPKSSAALQLTTAQEQTIQPKLELIRDIVEDYDFEKKQLESDYQVFRAGITQRSYSRYEDRFTDTRTRRDLYEFREEARKFLRQRNIYLNEIKDIIEEVAAALTPDQRVKLAELKLPKLEVPLMLQRDPYSELRYIPNHPLGGTNVF
;
A
#
# COMPACT_ATOMS: atom_id res chain seq x y z
N MET A 1 -4.57 -49.60 -10.37
CA MET A 1 -5.12 -48.39 -11.03
C MET A 1 -4.97 -47.18 -10.10
N GLY A 2 -3.74 -46.67 -9.90
CA GLY A 2 -3.46 -45.78 -8.75
C GLY A 2 -2.56 -44.56 -8.97
N ASN A 3 -2.05 -44.30 -10.18
CA ASN A 3 -1.05 -43.22 -10.39
C ASN A 3 -1.53 -42.07 -11.30
N GLY A 4 -2.58 -42.28 -12.10
CA GLY A 4 -3.08 -41.24 -13.02
C GLY A 4 -3.95 -40.18 -12.34
N ARG A 5 -4.71 -40.55 -11.30
CA ARG A 5 -5.61 -39.64 -10.57
C ARG A 5 -4.87 -38.64 -9.70
N THR A 6 -3.80 -39.05 -9.04
CA THR A 6 -2.95 -38.18 -8.22
C THR A 6 -2.19 -37.15 -9.06
N LEU A 7 -1.74 -37.54 -10.25
CA LEU A 7 -1.03 -36.64 -11.18
C LEU A 7 -1.96 -35.57 -11.78
N LEU A 8 -3.22 -35.93 -12.07
CA LEU A 8 -4.26 -34.98 -12.50
C LEU A 8 -4.65 -33.98 -11.40
N ILE A 9 -4.73 -34.42 -10.14
CA ILE A 9 -5.05 -33.55 -9.01
C ILE A 9 -3.91 -32.55 -8.74
N LEU A 10 -2.65 -32.95 -8.88
CA LEU A 10 -1.51 -32.04 -8.73
C LEU A 10 -1.44 -30.99 -9.84
N ILE A 11 -1.82 -31.33 -11.09
CA ILE A 11 -1.93 -30.37 -12.20
C ILE A 11 -3.12 -29.42 -12.01
N LEU A 12 -4.27 -29.89 -11.50
CA LEU A 12 -5.41 -29.02 -11.20
C LEU A 12 -5.15 -28.08 -10.00
N CYS A 13 -4.37 -28.53 -9.01
CA CYS A 13 -3.98 -27.70 -7.87
C CYS A 13 -3.03 -26.56 -8.25
N SER A 14 -2.18 -26.71 -9.27
CA SER A 14 -1.34 -25.61 -9.75
C SER A 14 -2.13 -24.55 -10.53
N PHE A 15 -3.24 -24.91 -11.18
CA PHE A 15 -4.15 -23.94 -11.80
C PHE A 15 -5.02 -23.19 -10.78
N LEU A 16 -5.36 -23.81 -9.64
CA LEU A 16 -6.13 -23.15 -8.57
C LEU A 16 -5.31 -22.15 -7.73
N GLN A 17 -3.98 -22.20 -7.78
CA GLN A 17 -3.13 -21.16 -7.18
C GLN A 17 -3.04 -19.88 -8.03
N ALA A 18 -3.56 -19.89 -9.26
CA ALA A 18 -3.58 -18.73 -10.16
C ALA A 18 -4.81 -17.81 -9.98
N CYS A 19 -5.60 -17.98 -8.91
CA CYS A 19 -6.69 -17.04 -8.57
C CYS A 19 -6.20 -15.71 -7.95
N GLY A 20 -4.89 -15.46 -7.91
CA GLY A 20 -4.32 -14.14 -7.69
C GLY A 20 -3.72 -13.62 -8.99
N GLY A 21 -4.41 -12.71 -9.69
CA GLY A 21 -3.92 -12.12 -10.93
C GLY A 21 -2.47 -11.64 -10.80
N LEU A 22 -1.68 -11.86 -11.86
CA LEU A 22 -0.25 -11.58 -11.89
C LEU A 22 0.01 -10.10 -11.58
N LYS A 23 0.88 -9.81 -10.62
CA LYS A 23 1.19 -8.43 -10.22
C LYS A 23 2.10 -7.77 -11.26
N LEU A 24 1.79 -6.51 -11.60
CA LEU A 24 2.62 -5.72 -12.52
C LEU A 24 4.06 -5.51 -12.00
N ILE A 25 4.24 -5.48 -10.68
CA ILE A 25 5.53 -5.30 -10.02
C ILE A 25 6.44 -6.55 -10.05
N ASP A 26 5.92 -7.71 -10.44
CA ASP A 26 6.72 -8.92 -10.64
C ASP A 26 7.36 -8.87 -12.05
N VAL A 27 8.34 -7.97 -12.20
CA VAL A 27 8.91 -7.55 -13.50
C VAL A 27 9.22 -8.73 -14.44
N PRO A 28 9.92 -9.80 -14.01
CA PRO A 28 10.23 -10.91 -14.92
C PRO A 28 8.97 -11.62 -15.43
N LYS A 29 7.96 -11.79 -14.57
CA LYS A 29 6.71 -12.46 -14.93
C LYS A 29 5.80 -11.56 -15.75
N SER A 30 5.71 -10.27 -15.42
CA SER A 30 4.89 -9.31 -16.17
C SER A 30 5.44 -9.11 -17.59
N SER A 31 6.76 -9.00 -17.75
CA SER A 31 7.40 -8.91 -19.08
C SER A 31 7.12 -10.17 -19.91
N ALA A 32 7.23 -11.35 -19.29
CA ALA A 32 6.90 -12.61 -19.96
C ALA A 32 5.41 -12.71 -20.34
N ALA A 33 4.51 -12.28 -19.47
CA ALA A 33 3.06 -12.30 -19.71
C ALA A 33 2.66 -11.35 -20.86
N LEU A 34 3.31 -10.19 -20.96
CA LEU A 34 3.10 -9.23 -22.03
C LEU A 34 3.68 -9.68 -23.38
N GLN A 35 4.52 -10.73 -23.40
CA GLN A 35 5.16 -11.25 -24.62
C GLN A 35 5.86 -10.13 -25.40
N LEU A 36 6.70 -9.36 -24.70
CA LEU A 36 7.40 -8.22 -25.25
C LEU A 36 8.40 -8.66 -26.33
N THR A 37 8.54 -7.87 -27.39
CA THR A 37 9.68 -7.99 -28.31
C THR A 37 10.96 -7.46 -27.66
N THR A 38 12.13 -7.80 -28.18
CA THR A 38 13.42 -7.30 -27.64
C THR A 38 13.51 -5.77 -27.62
N ALA A 39 12.94 -5.08 -28.61
CA ALA A 39 12.86 -3.62 -28.65
C ALA A 39 11.90 -3.07 -27.57
N GLN A 40 10.78 -3.76 -27.34
CA GLN A 40 9.84 -3.42 -26.27
C GLN A 40 10.44 -3.67 -24.89
N GLU A 41 11.18 -4.76 -24.68
CA GLU A 41 11.84 -5.06 -23.40
C GLU A 41 12.80 -3.94 -22.99
N GLN A 42 13.62 -3.44 -23.91
CA GLN A 42 14.56 -2.34 -23.66
C GLN A 42 13.89 -1.05 -23.20
N THR A 43 12.62 -0.84 -23.53
CA THR A 43 11.88 0.39 -23.22
C THR A 43 10.89 0.22 -22.07
N ILE A 44 10.28 -0.95 -21.93
CA ILE A 44 9.22 -1.24 -20.94
C ILE A 44 9.81 -1.79 -19.65
N GLN A 45 10.84 -2.64 -19.71
CA GLN A 45 11.38 -3.25 -18.50
C GLN A 45 11.88 -2.22 -17.47
N PRO A 46 12.65 -1.17 -17.85
CA PRO A 46 13.05 -0.14 -16.90
C PRO A 46 11.87 0.61 -16.27
N LYS A 47 10.76 0.74 -17.01
CA LYS A 47 9.53 1.38 -16.50
C LYS A 47 8.81 0.52 -15.49
N LEU A 48 8.75 -0.79 -15.71
CA LEU A 48 8.20 -1.74 -14.74
C LEU A 48 9.07 -1.82 -13.48
N GLU A 49 10.39 -1.73 -13.63
CA GLU A 49 11.33 -1.61 -12.49
C GLU A 49 11.08 -0.33 -11.71
N LEU A 50 10.92 0.83 -12.38
CA LEU A 50 10.59 2.08 -11.71
C LEU A 50 9.28 2.01 -10.91
N ILE A 51 8.23 1.37 -11.46
CA ILE A 51 6.97 1.14 -10.73
C ILE A 51 7.23 0.28 -9.48
N ARG A 52 8.04 -0.78 -9.59
CA ARG A 52 8.39 -1.63 -8.44
C ARG A 52 9.12 -0.81 -7.38
N ASP A 53 10.12 -0.04 -7.78
CA ASP A 53 10.95 0.75 -6.86
C ASP A 53 10.08 1.80 -6.12
N ILE A 54 9.17 2.49 -6.81
CA ILE A 54 8.19 3.40 -6.18
C ILE A 54 7.33 2.67 -5.12
N VAL A 55 6.89 1.45 -5.42
CA VAL A 55 6.08 0.65 -4.49
C VAL A 55 6.90 0.20 -3.27
N GLU A 56 8.16 -0.17 -3.47
CA GLU A 56 9.07 -0.54 -2.39
C GLU A 56 9.39 0.64 -1.47
N ASP A 57 9.66 1.81 -2.05
CA ASP A 57 9.87 3.07 -1.32
C ASP A 57 8.62 3.43 -0.50
N TYR A 58 7.44 3.36 -1.13
CA TYR A 58 6.18 3.57 -0.43
C TYR A 58 5.97 2.61 0.74
N ASP A 59 6.22 1.31 0.53
CA ASP A 59 6.07 0.29 1.58
C ASP A 59 7.08 0.48 2.72
N PHE A 60 8.28 0.99 2.42
CA PHE A 60 9.26 1.38 3.42
C PHE A 60 8.78 2.57 4.26
N GLU A 61 8.36 3.66 3.62
CA GLU A 61 7.82 4.86 4.30
C GLU A 61 6.58 4.51 5.13
N LYS A 62 5.72 3.63 4.60
CA LYS A 62 4.53 3.14 5.28
C LYS A 62 4.90 2.45 6.60
N LYS A 63 5.86 1.54 6.58
CA LYS A 63 6.34 0.82 7.78
C LYS A 63 6.97 1.77 8.79
N GLN A 64 7.73 2.76 8.32
CA GLN A 64 8.32 3.79 9.18
C GLN A 64 7.21 4.57 9.92
N LEU A 65 6.21 5.07 9.19
CA LEU A 65 5.09 5.80 9.78
C LEU A 65 4.28 4.95 10.76
N GLU A 66 4.07 3.66 10.45
CA GLU A 66 3.42 2.71 11.35
C GLU A 66 4.23 2.50 12.64
N SER A 67 5.57 2.40 12.54
CA SER A 67 6.46 2.32 13.68
C SER A 67 6.38 3.58 14.56
N ASP A 68 6.45 4.76 13.94
CA ASP A 68 6.38 6.05 14.64
C ASP A 68 5.03 6.20 15.36
N TYR A 69 3.94 5.73 14.76
CA TYR A 69 2.63 5.67 15.39
C TYR A 69 2.61 4.77 16.64
N GLN A 70 3.25 3.60 16.60
CA GLN A 70 3.32 2.72 17.77
C GLN A 70 4.12 3.35 18.92
N VAL A 71 5.25 4.00 18.62
CA VAL A 71 6.06 4.73 19.61
C VAL A 71 5.24 5.86 20.24
N PHE A 72 4.58 6.66 19.41
CA PHE A 72 3.68 7.73 19.87
C PHE A 72 2.58 7.20 20.81
N ARG A 73 1.91 6.11 20.42
CA ARG A 73 0.85 5.47 21.21
C ARG A 73 1.37 4.90 22.53
N ALA A 74 2.52 4.24 22.52
CA ALA A 74 3.16 3.71 23.72
C ALA A 74 3.53 4.84 24.70
N GLY A 75 4.09 5.95 24.18
CA GLY A 75 4.41 7.14 24.97
C GLY A 75 3.18 7.75 25.64
N ILE A 76 2.05 7.87 24.93
CA ILE A 76 0.78 8.32 25.52
C ILE A 76 0.33 7.36 26.64
N THR A 77 0.37 6.06 26.37
CA THR A 77 -0.12 5.03 27.28
C THR A 77 0.69 5.03 28.58
N GLN A 78 2.03 5.09 28.50
CA GLN A 78 2.90 5.17 29.68
C GLN A 78 2.62 6.43 30.52
N ARG A 79 2.41 7.58 29.88
CA ARG A 79 2.04 8.85 30.57
C ARG A 79 0.63 8.82 31.16
N SER A 80 -0.25 7.93 30.69
CA SER A 80 -1.58 7.74 31.28
C SER A 80 -1.52 6.93 32.57
N TYR A 81 -0.58 5.97 32.67
CA TYR A 81 -0.36 5.18 33.89
C TYR A 81 0.39 5.95 34.98
N SER A 82 1.21 6.93 34.62
CA SER A 82 1.86 7.83 35.60
C SER A 82 0.89 8.86 36.22
N ARG A 83 -0.36 8.90 35.74
CA ARG A 83 -1.33 9.97 36.00
C ARG A 83 -2.17 9.76 37.28
N TYR A 84 -1.50 9.33 38.36
CA TYR A 84 -1.89 9.75 39.72
C TYR A 84 -1.24 11.09 40.11
N GLU A 85 -0.34 11.63 39.28
CA GLU A 85 0.22 12.98 39.41
C GLU A 85 -0.15 13.84 38.19
N ASP A 86 -1.01 14.82 38.45
CA ASP A 86 -1.34 16.03 37.66
C ASP A 86 -1.78 15.96 36.18
N ARG A 87 -3.06 16.34 36.03
CA ARG A 87 -3.72 17.14 34.98
C ARG A 87 -3.35 16.92 33.50
N PHE A 88 -4.35 16.39 32.81
CA PHE A 88 -4.72 16.29 31.39
C PHE A 88 -4.38 17.43 30.39
N THR A 89 -3.33 18.25 30.57
CA THR A 89 -2.95 19.32 29.63
C THR A 89 -1.44 19.40 29.41
N ASP A 90 -0.81 18.28 29.07
CA ASP A 90 0.61 18.24 28.77
C ASP A 90 0.88 18.78 27.35
N THR A 91 1.44 19.99 27.26
CA THR A 91 1.83 20.68 26.02
C THR A 91 2.75 19.82 25.15
N ARG A 92 3.54 18.93 25.76
CA ARG A 92 4.43 17.99 25.07
C ARG A 92 3.65 16.98 24.24
N THR A 93 2.63 16.34 24.82
CA THR A 93 1.80 15.37 24.11
C THR A 93 1.02 16.01 22.95
N ARG A 94 0.62 17.29 23.08
CA ARG A 94 0.02 18.05 21.96
C ARG A 94 1.01 18.32 20.83
N ARG A 95 2.27 18.64 21.15
CA ARG A 95 3.34 18.82 20.16
C ARG A 95 3.63 17.50 19.43
N ASP A 96 3.82 16.40 20.17
CA ASP A 96 4.07 15.07 19.59
C ASP A 96 2.93 14.67 18.61
N LEU A 97 1.66 14.93 18.98
CA LEU A 97 0.51 14.66 18.11
C LEU A 97 0.50 15.56 16.85
N TYR A 98 0.89 16.83 16.98
CA TYR A 98 0.96 17.74 15.85
C TYR A 98 2.04 17.31 14.86
N GLU A 99 3.22 16.95 15.36
CA GLU A 99 4.34 16.46 14.54
C GLU A 99 3.94 15.19 13.78
N PHE A 100 3.36 14.21 14.46
CA PHE A 100 2.85 13.00 13.82
C PHE A 100 1.78 13.30 12.75
N ARG A 101 0.87 14.25 13.00
CA ARG A 101 -0.15 14.65 12.02
C ARG A 101 0.46 15.30 10.78
N GLU A 102 1.50 16.10 10.95
CA GLU A 102 2.22 16.70 9.81
C GLU A 102 2.95 15.63 8.98
N GLU A 103 3.57 14.65 9.61
CA GLU A 103 4.19 13.50 8.93
C GLU A 103 3.15 12.66 8.18
N ALA A 104 2.02 12.33 8.81
CA ALA A 104 0.93 11.62 8.17
C ALA A 104 0.37 12.38 6.95
N ARG A 105 0.24 13.72 7.04
CA ARG A 105 -0.17 14.56 5.91
C ARG A 105 0.86 14.53 4.78
N LYS A 106 2.16 14.60 5.10
CA LYS A 106 3.24 14.49 4.10
C LYS A 106 3.18 13.13 3.40
N PHE A 107 3.05 12.05 4.15
CA PHE A 107 2.91 10.70 3.61
C PHE A 107 1.71 10.56 2.67
N LEU A 108 0.54 11.08 3.04
CA LEU A 108 -0.66 11.04 2.17
C LEU A 108 -0.50 11.87 0.90
N ARG A 109 0.21 13.01 0.95
CA ARG A 109 0.56 13.78 -0.26
C ARG A 109 1.51 12.99 -1.14
N GLN A 110 2.56 12.40 -0.56
CA GLN A 110 3.55 11.60 -1.28
C GLN A 110 2.89 10.39 -1.97
N ARG A 111 1.98 9.71 -1.28
CA ARG A 111 1.14 8.64 -1.86
C ARG A 111 0.43 9.08 -3.13
N ASN A 112 -0.17 10.27 -3.14
CA ASN A 112 -0.88 10.76 -4.33
C ASN A 112 0.07 11.08 -5.48
N ILE A 113 1.27 11.58 -5.16
CA ILE A 113 2.34 11.79 -6.16
C ILE A 113 2.72 10.46 -6.78
N TYR A 114 3.03 9.45 -5.97
CA TYR A 114 3.37 8.11 -6.45
C TYR A 114 2.25 7.45 -7.25
N LEU A 115 0.98 7.62 -6.86
CA LEU A 115 -0.14 7.11 -7.65
C LEU A 115 -0.23 7.75 -9.04
N ASN A 116 0.01 9.05 -9.14
CA ASN A 116 0.03 9.75 -10.42
C ASN A 116 1.23 9.31 -11.26
N GLU A 117 2.41 9.20 -10.66
CA GLU A 117 3.62 8.75 -11.35
C GLU A 117 3.48 7.32 -11.88
N ILE A 118 2.98 6.39 -11.07
CA ILE A 118 2.69 5.02 -11.52
C ILE A 118 1.68 5.03 -12.67
N LYS A 119 0.64 5.88 -12.60
CA LYS A 119 -0.36 5.99 -13.66
C LYS A 119 0.27 6.48 -14.96
N ASP A 120 1.08 7.53 -14.90
CA ASP A 120 1.75 8.10 -16.08
C ASP A 120 2.68 7.06 -16.72
N ILE A 121 3.46 6.33 -15.91
CA ILE A 121 4.33 5.25 -16.40
C ILE A 121 3.51 4.14 -17.06
N ILE A 122 2.36 3.75 -16.48
CA ILE A 122 1.46 2.74 -17.08
C ILE A 122 0.92 3.22 -18.43
N GLU A 123 0.56 4.50 -18.57
CA GLU A 123 0.10 5.06 -19.84
C GLU A 123 1.20 5.02 -20.90
N GLU A 124 2.45 5.32 -20.51
CA GLU A 124 3.59 5.20 -21.42
C GLU A 124 3.89 3.75 -21.82
N VAL A 125 3.78 2.79 -20.90
CA VAL A 125 3.90 1.36 -21.20
C VAL A 125 2.80 0.95 -22.17
N ALA A 126 1.54 1.33 -21.90
CA ALA A 126 0.41 1.01 -22.77
C ALA A 126 0.60 1.59 -24.19
N ALA A 127 1.16 2.80 -24.32
CA ALA A 127 1.45 3.42 -25.62
C ALA A 127 2.47 2.61 -26.44
N ALA A 128 3.46 2.00 -25.79
CA ALA A 128 4.48 1.15 -26.42
C ALA A 128 4.01 -0.28 -26.77
N LEU A 129 2.83 -0.68 -26.28
CA LEU A 129 2.25 -2.00 -26.51
C LEU A 129 1.31 -2.04 -27.73
N THR A 130 1.23 -3.22 -28.35
CA THR A 130 0.21 -3.52 -29.37
C THR A 130 -1.19 -3.64 -28.74
N PRO A 131 -2.28 -3.54 -29.52
CA PRO A 131 -3.64 -3.68 -28.99
C PRO A 131 -3.86 -4.97 -28.19
N ASP A 132 -3.37 -6.11 -28.68
CA ASP A 132 -3.51 -7.41 -27.98
C ASP A 132 -2.73 -7.44 -26.66
N GLN A 133 -1.54 -6.84 -26.63
CA GLN A 133 -0.75 -6.73 -25.41
C GLN A 133 -1.39 -5.79 -24.38
N ARG A 134 -2.10 -4.74 -24.81
CA ARG A 134 -2.85 -3.85 -23.90
C ARG A 134 -3.99 -4.58 -23.18
N VAL A 135 -4.64 -5.54 -23.84
CA VAL A 135 -5.63 -6.40 -23.18
C VAL A 135 -4.96 -7.21 -22.06
N LYS A 136 -3.79 -7.81 -22.33
CA LYS A 136 -3.03 -8.53 -21.32
C LYS A 136 -2.56 -7.63 -20.18
N LEU A 137 -2.14 -6.40 -20.48
CA LEU A 137 -1.78 -5.41 -19.45
C LEU A 137 -2.96 -5.12 -18.52
N ALA A 138 -4.18 -5.00 -19.05
CA ALA A 138 -5.39 -4.78 -18.25
C ALA A 138 -5.77 -5.98 -17.37
N GLU A 139 -5.34 -7.19 -17.72
CA GLU A 139 -5.50 -8.39 -16.89
C GLU A 139 -4.49 -8.45 -15.73
N LEU A 140 -3.39 -7.69 -15.80
CA LEU A 140 -2.41 -7.61 -14.73
C LEU A 140 -2.95 -6.83 -13.54
N LYS A 141 -2.62 -7.30 -12.34
CA LYS A 141 -2.97 -6.63 -11.09
C LYS A 141 -2.05 -5.43 -10.87
N LEU A 142 -2.63 -4.23 -10.97
CA LEU A 142 -1.95 -2.99 -10.65
C LEU A 142 -1.53 -2.93 -9.17
N PRO A 143 -0.38 -2.32 -8.86
CA PRO A 143 0.02 -2.11 -7.47
C PRO A 143 -0.99 -1.23 -6.75
N LYS A 144 -1.21 -1.52 -5.47
CA LYS A 144 -2.08 -0.73 -4.61
C LYS A 144 -1.23 -0.09 -3.51
N LEU A 145 -1.19 1.24 -3.48
CA LEU A 145 -0.59 1.98 -2.38
C LEU A 145 -1.63 2.11 -1.26
N GLU A 146 -1.66 1.17 -0.34
CA GLU A 146 -2.67 1.09 0.72
C GLU A 146 -2.39 2.05 1.87
N VAL A 147 -3.37 2.92 2.16
CA VAL A 147 -3.33 3.81 3.33
C VAL A 147 -3.23 2.96 4.62
N PRO A 148 -2.27 3.23 5.52
CA PRO A 148 -2.16 2.57 6.81
C PRO A 148 -3.46 2.61 7.61
N LEU A 149 -3.76 1.53 8.35
CA LEU A 149 -5.01 1.41 9.11
C LEU A 149 -5.24 2.57 10.08
N MET A 150 -4.19 3.08 10.74
CA MET A 150 -4.31 4.20 11.68
C MET A 150 -4.67 5.54 11.03
N LEU A 151 -4.54 5.65 9.70
CA LEU A 151 -4.91 6.82 8.90
C LEU A 151 -6.21 6.60 8.12
N GLN A 152 -6.73 5.38 8.08
CA GLN A 152 -8.01 5.12 7.45
C GLN A 152 -9.12 5.77 8.28
N ARG A 153 -10.12 6.31 7.59
CA ARG A 153 -11.32 6.84 8.24
C ARG A 153 -12.03 5.68 8.93
N ASP A 154 -12.26 5.77 10.24
CA ASP A 154 -12.97 4.73 10.99
C ASP A 154 -14.39 4.59 10.41
N PRO A 155 -14.75 3.45 9.80
CA PRO A 155 -16.08 3.25 9.23
C PRO A 155 -17.17 3.20 10.31
N TYR A 156 -16.80 3.02 11.57
CA TYR A 156 -17.69 3.03 12.73
C TYR A 156 -17.59 4.32 13.54
N SER A 157 -16.97 5.39 13.02
CA SER A 157 -16.83 6.66 13.76
C SER A 157 -18.18 7.24 14.20
N GLU A 158 -19.25 6.97 13.44
CA GLU A 158 -20.61 7.42 13.75
C GLU A 158 -21.28 6.55 14.83
N LEU A 159 -20.86 5.29 14.96
CA LEU A 159 -21.43 4.31 15.90
C LEU A 159 -20.65 4.25 17.22
N ARG A 160 -19.38 4.66 17.21
CA ARG A 160 -18.52 4.79 18.38
C ARG A 160 -18.43 6.25 18.79
N TYR A 161 -19.50 6.78 19.37
CA TYR A 161 -19.36 7.99 20.19
C TYR A 161 -18.52 7.62 21.42
N ILE A 162 -17.19 7.69 21.31
CA ILE A 162 -16.26 7.60 22.41
C ILE A 162 -15.76 9.02 22.67
N PRO A 163 -16.25 9.69 23.73
CA PRO A 163 -15.71 10.98 24.13
C PRO A 163 -14.19 10.82 24.35
N ASN A 164 -13.39 11.60 23.63
CA ASN A 164 -11.92 11.69 23.75
C ASN A 164 -11.05 10.57 23.13
N HIS A 165 -11.38 10.05 21.93
CA HIS A 165 -10.43 9.24 21.18
C HIS A 165 -9.28 10.11 20.60
N PRO A 166 -7.99 9.77 20.79
CA PRO A 166 -6.85 10.61 20.40
C PRO A 166 -6.71 10.85 18.88
N LEU A 167 -7.39 10.04 18.06
CA LEU A 167 -7.49 10.22 16.60
C LEU A 167 -8.89 10.61 16.12
N GLY A 168 -9.86 10.83 17.00
CA GLY A 168 -11.25 11.04 16.56
C GLY A 168 -12.22 11.29 17.70
N GLY A 169 -12.12 12.45 18.34
CA GLY A 169 -13.17 12.97 19.20
C GLY A 169 -13.40 14.43 18.84
N THR A 170 -14.58 14.74 18.31
CA THR A 170 -15.08 16.04 17.83
C THR A 170 -14.44 16.59 16.55
N ASN A 171 -15.21 16.46 15.46
CA ASN A 171 -15.19 17.40 14.35
C ASN A 171 -15.36 18.81 14.91
N VAL A 172 -14.36 19.66 14.72
CA VAL A 172 -14.54 21.11 14.73
C VAL A 172 -13.94 21.59 13.42
N PHE A 173 -14.83 22.10 12.56
CA PHE A 173 -14.51 22.80 11.32
C PHE A 173 -13.64 24.02 11.60
#